data_AF-R1FJD6-F1
#
_entry.id   AF-R1FJD6-F1
#
_cell.length_a   1.000
_cell.length_b   1.000
_cell.length_c   1.000
_cell.angle_alpha   90.00
_cell.angle_beta   90.00
_cell.angle_gamma   90.00
#
_symmetry.space_group_name_H-M   'P 1'
#
loop_
_entity.id
_entity.type
_entity.pdbx_description
1 polymer ?
#
loop_
_entity_poly.entity_id
_entity_poly.type
_entity_poly.pdbx_seq_one_letter_code
_entity_poly.pdbx_strand_id
1 'polypeptide(L)'
;MATKKGWGARSATVLLLSNVFLCVDGLSVDFLKSGARPLASPEARGLLPRMVATVPTMPAQSEDGEDCPGPTFDKAISQPDPIPEEGRARAMELMESGALFRYSPGFLSETSLAEADMVDYTGFKYSVGFNSCGSALFIGLKVAGVQPGDKAAVFDRVKRQTPNYSLRMSDLAAACVRPQITNIEQRIARYNEMYERITSQIADVAEFDIPPYDERVRPVKDSLQINLQMSDEQVGAFLAATKRRGIPAGLFGSPDNARNFRCWEYALPKTDLPRTERLIKIAIDIRLPATFEPEDFDQMAAVLRAARDDVMLA
;
A
#
# COMPACT_ATOMS: atom_id res chain seq x y z
N MET A 1 -23.68 -9.18 -20.44
CA MET A 1 -23.89 -7.72 -20.36
C MET A 1 -24.37 -7.37 -18.97
N ALA A 2 -23.45 -7.16 -18.03
CA ALA A 2 -23.77 -6.78 -16.65
C ALA A 2 -23.60 -5.27 -16.50
N THR A 3 -24.71 -4.61 -16.21
CA THR A 3 -24.85 -3.14 -16.09
C THR A 3 -24.24 -2.62 -14.80
N LYS A 4 -23.46 -1.53 -14.91
CA LYS A 4 -23.02 -0.64 -13.83
C LYS A 4 -24.21 -0.24 -12.93
N LYS A 5 -24.33 -0.85 -11.74
CA LYS A 5 -24.96 -0.22 -10.56
C LYS A 5 -23.77 0.35 -9.76
N GLY A 6 -23.53 1.65 -9.73
CA GLY A 6 -24.47 2.68 -9.32
C GLY A 6 -24.19 2.99 -7.85
N TRP A 7 -23.05 3.64 -7.56
CA TRP A 7 -22.76 4.21 -6.24
C TRP A 7 -23.69 5.42 -6.05
N GLY A 8 -24.93 5.13 -5.66
CA GLY A 8 -25.95 6.14 -5.43
C GLY A 8 -25.96 6.60 -3.98
N ALA A 9 -25.20 7.64 -3.67
CA ALA A 9 -25.50 8.59 -2.58
C ALA A 9 -24.67 9.88 -2.74
N ARG A 10 -25.32 11.03 -2.59
CA ARG A 10 -24.77 12.40 -2.73
C ARG A 10 -23.87 12.79 -1.55
N SER A 11 -22.78 12.07 -1.35
CA SER A 11 -21.73 12.37 -0.39
C SER A 11 -20.40 12.37 -1.13
N ALA A 12 -19.56 13.39 -0.90
CA ALA A 12 -18.21 13.41 -1.44
C ALA A 12 -17.50 12.10 -1.07
N THR A 13 -17.28 11.25 -2.06
CA THR A 13 -16.60 9.98 -1.85
C THR A 13 -15.11 10.25 -2.01
N VAL A 14 -14.39 10.15 -0.89
CA VAL A 14 -12.95 10.30 -0.85
C VAL A 14 -12.35 8.90 -0.85
N LEU A 15 -11.60 8.57 -1.89
CA LEU A 15 -10.83 7.33 -1.95
C LEU A 15 -9.33 7.67 -1.93
N LEU A 16 -8.63 7.14 -0.93
CA LEU A 16 -7.18 7.18 -0.86
C LEU A 16 -6.64 5.93 -1.56
N LEU A 17 -6.07 6.10 -2.74
CA LEU A 17 -5.43 5.02 -3.48
C LEU A 17 -3.92 5.25 -3.52
N SER A 18 -3.19 4.14 -3.38
CA SER A 18 -1.73 4.05 -3.57
C SER A 18 -0.93 5.11 -2.79
N ASN A 19 -1.22 5.27 -1.50
CA ASN A 19 -0.42 6.03 -0.53
C ASN A 19 -0.06 7.48 -0.88
N VAL A 20 -0.58 8.09 -1.95
CA VAL A 20 -0.26 9.48 -2.33
C VAL A 20 -1.37 10.20 -3.10
N PHE A 21 -2.40 9.51 -3.61
CA PHE A 21 -3.49 10.15 -4.36
C PHE A 21 -4.76 10.32 -3.52
N LEU A 22 -5.39 11.50 -3.66
CA LEU A 22 -6.74 11.79 -3.18
C LEU A 22 -7.69 11.82 -4.38
N CYS A 23 -8.54 10.79 -4.53
CA CYS A 23 -9.57 10.74 -5.57
C CYS A 23 -10.91 11.22 -5.02
N VAL A 24 -11.62 12.07 -5.77
CA VAL A 24 -12.86 12.70 -5.30
C VAL A 24 -13.94 12.72 -6.39
N ASP A 25 -15.17 12.33 -6.00
CA ASP A 25 -16.38 12.45 -6.81
C ASP A 25 -17.41 13.40 -6.19
N GLY A 26 -18.26 14.01 -7.01
CA GLY A 26 -19.35 14.88 -6.56
C GLY A 26 -18.97 16.34 -6.32
N LEU A 27 -17.73 16.75 -6.59
CA LEU A 27 -17.37 18.17 -6.70
C LEU A 27 -17.78 18.72 -8.07
N SER A 28 -18.80 19.58 -8.09
CA SER A 28 -19.10 20.40 -9.26
C SER A 28 -18.10 21.55 -9.31
N VAL A 29 -17.12 21.48 -10.21
CA VAL A 29 -16.29 22.62 -10.59
C VAL A 29 -16.76 23.13 -11.95
N ASP A 30 -17.77 24.00 -11.95
CA ASP A 30 -18.00 24.88 -13.10
C ASP A 30 -16.97 26.01 -13.04
N PHE A 31 -15.75 25.75 -13.54
CA PHE A 31 -14.86 26.81 -14.03
C PHE A 31 -13.67 26.28 -14.85
N LEU A 32 -13.88 25.96 -16.13
CA LEU A 32 -12.81 26.01 -17.14
C LEU A 32 -13.39 26.39 -18.51
N LYS A 33 -13.86 27.64 -18.64
CA LYS A 33 -13.93 28.31 -19.95
C LYS A 33 -12.74 29.24 -20.11
N SER A 34 -11.55 28.66 -20.18
CA SER A 34 -10.39 29.28 -20.85
C SER A 34 -9.33 28.22 -21.13
N GLY A 35 -9.28 27.74 -22.38
CA GLY A 35 -8.06 27.20 -23.00
C GLY A 35 -7.49 25.90 -22.42
N ALA A 36 -8.29 24.86 -22.21
CA ALA A 36 -7.74 23.51 -22.16
C ALA A 36 -7.28 23.12 -23.58
N ARG A 37 -5.97 22.91 -23.77
CA ARG A 37 -5.48 22.22 -24.98
C ARG A 37 -5.90 20.75 -24.88
N PRO A 38 -6.33 20.12 -25.99
CA PRO A 38 -6.68 18.71 -25.98
C PRO A 38 -5.49 17.87 -25.53
N LEU A 39 -5.77 16.86 -24.71
CA LEU A 39 -4.82 15.81 -24.34
C LEU A 39 -4.29 15.14 -25.62
N ALA A 40 -2.98 14.91 -25.68
CA ALA A 40 -2.34 14.27 -26.82
C ALA A 40 -2.91 12.86 -27.04
N SER A 41 -3.00 12.46 -28.32
CA SER A 41 -3.57 11.17 -28.73
C SER A 41 -2.71 9.98 -28.26
N PRO A 42 -3.30 8.76 -28.16
CA PRO A 42 -2.62 7.55 -27.67
C PRO A 42 -1.38 7.13 -28.45
N GLU A 43 -1.16 7.67 -29.65
CA GLU A 43 -0.13 7.26 -30.61
C GLU A 43 1.27 7.83 -30.31
N ALA A 44 1.42 8.73 -29.34
CA ALA A 44 2.72 9.29 -28.95
C ALA A 44 3.55 8.38 -27.99
N ARG A 45 3.20 7.10 -27.83
CA ARG A 45 3.60 6.23 -26.69
C ARG A 45 4.48 5.00 -27.03
N GLY A 46 5.53 5.15 -27.85
CA GLY A 46 6.55 4.08 -28.00
C GLY A 46 7.77 4.59 -28.77
N LEU A 47 9.00 4.06 -28.66
CA LEU A 47 9.63 2.91 -27.99
C LEU A 47 11.16 3.13 -28.18
N LEU A 48 12.04 2.86 -27.21
CA LEU A 48 13.49 2.69 -27.46
C LEU A 48 14.12 1.62 -26.53
N PRO A 49 15.21 0.92 -26.95
CA PRO A 49 15.64 -0.33 -26.34
C PRO A 49 16.75 -0.22 -25.27
N ARG A 50 16.50 -0.97 -24.19
CA ARG A 50 17.34 -1.74 -23.24
C ARG A 50 18.85 -1.47 -23.08
N MET A 51 19.23 -1.19 -21.82
CA MET A 51 20.36 -1.85 -21.14
C MET A 51 19.92 -2.34 -19.75
N VAL A 52 20.00 -3.65 -19.50
CA VAL A 52 19.65 -4.26 -18.22
C VAL A 52 20.89 -4.26 -17.33
N ALA A 53 20.92 -3.45 -16.28
CA ALA A 53 21.85 -3.62 -15.18
C ALA A 53 21.21 -4.51 -14.11
N THR A 54 21.83 -5.65 -13.84
CA THR A 54 21.47 -6.53 -12.72
C THR A 54 21.79 -5.84 -11.40
N VAL A 55 20.75 -5.56 -10.60
CA VAL A 55 20.92 -5.09 -9.22
C VAL A 55 21.33 -6.30 -8.36
N PRO A 56 22.38 -6.22 -7.53
CA PRO A 56 22.77 -7.33 -6.68
C PRO A 56 21.69 -7.56 -5.63
N THR A 57 21.16 -8.78 -5.56
CA THR A 57 20.41 -9.27 -4.41
C THR A 57 21.31 -9.23 -3.19
N MET A 58 20.96 -8.40 -2.20
CA MET A 58 21.56 -8.53 -0.88
C MET A 58 21.12 -9.87 -0.27
N PRO A 59 22.04 -10.67 0.29
CA PRO A 59 21.67 -11.91 0.94
C PRO A 59 20.79 -11.58 2.15
N ALA A 60 19.77 -12.42 2.38
CA ALA A 60 19.06 -12.44 3.64
C ALA A 60 20.09 -12.61 4.76
N GLN A 61 20.07 -11.74 5.76
CA GLN A 61 20.90 -11.89 6.94
C GLN A 61 20.40 -13.11 7.72
N SER A 62 21.01 -14.27 7.47
CA SER A 62 20.98 -15.40 8.38
C SER A 62 21.97 -15.08 9.51
N GLU A 63 21.55 -14.26 10.46
CA GLU A 63 22.24 -14.23 11.76
C GLU A 63 21.78 -15.45 12.54
N ASP A 64 22.77 -16.32 12.80
CA ASP A 64 22.74 -17.57 13.56
C ASP A 64 22.05 -18.75 12.84
N GLY A 65 22.88 -19.52 12.15
CA GLY A 65 22.54 -20.87 11.68
C GLY A 65 22.41 -21.84 12.85
N GLU A 66 21.32 -21.70 13.60
CA GLU A 66 20.77 -22.83 14.36
C GLU A 66 20.30 -23.87 13.36
N ASP A 67 20.78 -25.10 13.50
CA ASP A 67 20.26 -26.25 12.77
C ASP A 67 18.78 -26.40 13.15
N CYS A 68 17.89 -25.89 12.29
CA CYS A 68 16.46 -25.93 12.52
C CYS A 68 15.90 -27.11 11.72
N PRO A 69 15.65 -28.27 12.35
CA PRO A 69 15.13 -29.44 11.65
C PRO A 69 13.76 -29.12 11.03
N GLY A 70 13.58 -29.57 9.78
CA GLY A 70 12.34 -29.38 9.03
C GLY A 70 12.36 -28.16 8.09
N PRO A 71 11.18 -27.68 7.67
CA PRO A 71 11.06 -26.58 6.71
C PRO A 71 11.68 -25.28 7.21
N THR A 72 12.44 -24.62 6.33
CA THR A 72 12.97 -23.25 6.48
C THR A 72 12.68 -22.45 5.21
N PHE A 73 12.86 -21.13 5.25
CA PHE A 73 12.65 -20.21 4.12
C PHE A 73 13.82 -19.23 4.02
N ASP A 74 14.39 -19.04 2.83
CA ASP A 74 15.64 -18.30 2.64
C ASP A 74 15.50 -17.00 1.80
N LYS A 75 14.34 -16.77 1.17
CA LYS A 75 14.09 -15.58 0.36
C LYS A 75 13.77 -14.34 1.20
N ALA A 76 14.18 -13.18 0.72
CA ALA A 76 13.96 -11.90 1.40
C ALA A 76 12.50 -11.41 1.29
N ILE A 77 11.68 -11.74 2.30
CA ILE A 77 10.25 -11.39 2.36
C ILE A 77 10.00 -9.87 2.36
N SER A 78 10.93 -9.08 2.90
CA SER A 78 10.76 -7.62 3.04
C SER A 78 11.24 -6.81 1.83
N GLN A 79 11.83 -7.46 0.82
CA GLN A 79 12.37 -6.75 -0.35
C GLN A 79 11.22 -6.13 -1.17
N PRO A 80 11.26 -4.81 -1.46
CA PRO A 80 10.27 -4.18 -2.32
C PRO A 80 10.49 -4.56 -3.79
N ASP A 81 9.39 -4.59 -4.55
CA ASP A 81 9.45 -4.80 -6.00
C ASP A 81 10.21 -3.65 -6.69
N PRO A 82 10.99 -3.94 -7.74
CA PRO A 82 11.63 -2.90 -8.52
C PRO A 82 10.60 -2.05 -9.28
N ILE A 83 10.91 -0.76 -9.45
CA ILE A 83 10.12 0.12 -10.33
C ILE A 83 10.20 -0.42 -11.77
N PRO A 84 9.08 -0.46 -12.52
CA PRO A 84 9.07 -0.86 -13.92
C PRO A 84 10.08 -0.07 -14.76
N GLU A 85 10.66 -0.72 -15.78
CA GLU A 85 11.73 -0.13 -16.60
C GLU A 85 11.36 1.23 -17.19
N GLU A 86 10.13 1.37 -17.69
CA GLU A 86 9.61 2.64 -18.21
C GLU A 86 9.68 3.77 -17.19
N GLY A 87 9.35 3.49 -15.92
CA GLY A 87 9.40 4.46 -14.84
C GLY A 87 10.82 4.84 -14.47
N ARG A 88 11.76 3.88 -14.50
CA ARG A 88 13.18 4.13 -14.28
C ARG A 88 13.78 5.00 -15.38
N ALA A 89 13.52 4.67 -16.63
CA ALA A 89 13.96 5.44 -17.78
C ALA A 89 13.43 6.88 -17.71
N ARG A 90 12.13 7.04 -17.44
CA ARG A 90 11.52 8.36 -17.32
C ARG A 90 12.07 9.18 -16.15
N ALA A 91 12.32 8.53 -15.01
CA ALA A 91 12.96 9.16 -13.87
C ALA A 91 14.36 9.69 -14.21
N MET A 92 15.15 8.95 -14.99
CA MET A 92 16.47 9.39 -15.45
C MET A 92 16.37 10.62 -16.36
N GLU A 93 15.46 10.62 -17.34
CA GLU A 93 15.24 11.78 -18.23
C GLU A 93 14.88 13.06 -17.45
N LEU A 94 14.06 12.93 -16.40
CA LEU A 94 13.71 14.06 -15.53
C LEU A 94 14.90 14.55 -14.72
N MET A 95 15.76 13.64 -14.24
CA MET A 95 16.97 14.00 -13.51
C MET A 95 17.99 14.69 -14.41
N GLU A 96 18.17 14.23 -15.64
CA GLU A 96 19.06 14.84 -16.63
C GLU A 96 18.59 16.23 -17.08
N SER A 97 17.28 16.40 -17.29
CA SER A 97 16.68 17.68 -17.69
C SER A 97 16.50 18.68 -16.55
N GLY A 98 16.51 18.22 -15.29
CA GLY A 98 16.20 19.05 -14.11
C GLY A 98 14.71 19.37 -13.93
N ALA A 99 13.82 18.81 -14.76
CA ALA A 99 12.38 19.05 -14.75
C ALA A 99 11.65 18.29 -13.62
N LEU A 100 12.18 18.36 -12.40
CA LEU A 100 11.69 17.59 -11.25
C LEU A 100 10.42 18.18 -10.62
N PHE A 101 10.16 19.45 -10.88
CA PHE A 101 9.05 20.19 -10.30
C PHE A 101 7.81 20.11 -11.19
N ARG A 102 6.67 19.84 -10.56
CA ARG A 102 5.35 19.70 -11.22
C ARG A 102 4.97 20.86 -12.16
N TYR A 103 5.43 22.07 -11.89
CA TYR A 103 5.10 23.26 -12.67
C TYR A 103 6.28 23.78 -13.48
N SER A 104 7.21 22.89 -13.85
CA SER A 104 8.40 23.25 -14.65
C SER A 104 7.97 23.85 -16.00
N PRO A 105 8.25 25.13 -16.27
CA PRO A 105 7.83 25.77 -17.52
C PRO A 105 8.42 25.06 -18.73
N GLY A 106 7.60 24.79 -19.74
CA GLY A 106 8.03 24.11 -20.98
C GLY A 106 8.08 22.58 -20.91
N PHE A 107 7.81 21.98 -19.74
CA PHE A 107 7.73 20.53 -19.58
C PHE A 107 6.30 20.08 -19.31
N LEU A 108 5.96 18.89 -19.80
CA LEU A 108 4.73 18.22 -19.44
C LEU A 108 4.90 17.63 -18.03
N SER A 109 3.94 17.93 -17.14
CA SER A 109 3.97 17.45 -15.77
C SER A 109 3.65 15.96 -15.69
N GLU A 110 4.63 15.14 -15.32
CA GLU A 110 4.42 13.73 -15.01
C GLU A 110 3.37 13.53 -13.92
N THR A 111 3.35 14.43 -12.93
CA THR A 111 2.38 14.35 -11.85
C THR A 111 0.96 14.56 -12.35
N SER A 112 0.75 15.46 -13.31
CA SER A 112 -0.57 15.67 -13.93
C SER A 112 -0.99 14.47 -14.79
N LEU A 113 -0.03 13.81 -15.44
CA LEU A 113 -0.29 12.56 -16.17
C LEU A 113 -0.66 11.43 -15.21
N ALA A 114 0.03 11.30 -14.08
CA ALA A 114 -0.29 10.28 -13.07
C ALA A 114 -1.68 10.48 -12.46
N GLU A 115 -2.11 11.73 -12.25
CA GLU A 115 -3.48 12.04 -11.83
C GLU A 115 -4.52 11.62 -12.88
N ALA A 116 -4.24 11.86 -14.16
CA ALA A 116 -5.10 11.41 -15.25
C ALA A 116 -5.17 9.87 -15.31
N ASP A 117 -4.03 9.19 -15.22
CA ASP A 117 -3.94 7.73 -15.18
C ASP A 117 -4.77 7.16 -14.01
N MET A 118 -4.76 7.83 -12.85
CA MET A 118 -5.61 7.46 -11.70
C MET A 118 -7.09 7.74 -11.94
N VAL A 119 -7.46 8.85 -12.58
CA VAL A 119 -8.86 9.14 -12.96
C VAL A 119 -9.38 8.05 -13.90
N ASP A 120 -8.60 7.70 -14.92
CA ASP A 120 -8.95 6.67 -15.89
C ASP A 120 -9.11 5.30 -15.22
N TYR A 121 -8.19 4.94 -14.33
CA TYR A 121 -8.24 3.66 -13.61
C TYR A 121 -9.42 3.57 -12.62
N THR A 122 -9.68 4.64 -11.88
CA THR A 122 -10.62 4.61 -10.75
C THR A 122 -12.04 5.03 -11.11
N GLY A 123 -12.19 5.78 -12.20
CA GLY A 123 -13.45 6.39 -12.62
C GLY A 123 -13.87 7.62 -11.83
N PHE A 124 -13.10 8.08 -10.84
CA PHE A 124 -13.38 9.32 -10.13
C PHE A 124 -13.17 10.53 -11.04
N LYS A 125 -13.96 11.59 -10.86
CA LYS A 125 -13.84 12.80 -11.67
C LYS A 125 -12.51 13.53 -11.51
N TYR A 126 -11.92 13.51 -10.31
CA TYR A 126 -10.67 14.19 -10.01
C TYR A 126 -9.74 13.32 -9.16
N SER A 127 -8.43 13.45 -9.41
CA SER A 127 -7.36 12.87 -8.61
C SER A 127 -6.31 13.95 -8.32
N VAL A 128 -5.82 14.02 -7.09
CA VAL A 128 -4.73 14.92 -6.69
C VAL A 128 -3.58 14.14 -6.07
N GLY A 129 -2.37 14.26 -6.65
CA GLY A 129 -1.14 13.62 -6.18
C GLY A 129 -0.39 14.45 -5.14
N PHE A 130 -0.10 13.85 -3.98
CA PHE A 130 0.63 14.41 -2.84
C PHE A 130 1.98 13.72 -2.60
N ASN A 131 2.83 14.34 -1.77
CA ASN A 131 4.11 13.74 -1.38
C ASN A 131 4.00 12.56 -0.39
N SER A 132 2.83 12.35 0.24
CA SER A 132 2.59 11.23 1.15
C SER A 132 1.09 10.99 1.40
N CYS A 133 0.75 9.85 1.98
CA CYS A 133 -0.62 9.50 2.37
C CYS A 133 -1.10 10.34 3.54
N GLY A 134 -0.21 10.64 4.49
CA GLY A 134 -0.51 11.53 5.61
C GLY A 134 -0.90 12.91 5.12
N SER A 135 -0.23 13.40 4.08
CA SER A 135 -0.56 14.67 3.42
C SER A 135 -1.94 14.62 2.74
N ALA A 136 -2.22 13.54 2.00
CA ALA A 136 -3.50 13.36 1.34
C ALA A 136 -4.66 13.27 2.36
N LEU A 137 -4.48 12.53 3.46
CA LEU A 137 -5.44 12.45 4.55
C LEU A 137 -5.62 13.79 5.26
N PHE A 138 -4.52 14.48 5.58
CA PHE A 138 -4.56 15.81 6.20
C PHE A 138 -5.37 16.80 5.37
N ILE A 139 -5.11 16.86 4.06
CA ILE A 139 -5.88 17.71 3.15
C ILE A 139 -7.32 17.23 3.04
N GLY A 140 -7.55 15.92 2.90
CA GLY A 140 -8.88 15.33 2.89
C GLY A 140 -9.73 15.76 4.10
N LEU A 141 -9.16 15.75 5.30
CA LEU A 141 -9.83 16.21 6.53
C LEU A 141 -10.05 17.73 6.54
N LYS A 142 -9.11 18.52 6.02
CA LYS A 142 -9.25 19.99 5.94
C LYS A 142 -10.33 20.43 4.95
N VAL A 143 -10.57 19.65 3.90
CA VAL A 143 -11.58 19.94 2.88
C VAL A 143 -12.88 19.15 3.07
N ALA A 144 -12.93 18.24 4.05
CA ALA A 144 -14.14 17.52 4.39
C ALA A 144 -15.28 18.51 4.71
N GLY A 145 -16.40 18.38 4.00
CA GLY A 145 -17.56 19.25 4.14
C GLY A 145 -17.56 20.52 3.28
N VAL A 146 -16.52 20.80 2.51
CA VAL A 146 -16.52 21.86 1.49
C VAL A 146 -17.53 21.54 0.40
N GLN A 147 -18.43 22.47 0.10
CA GLN A 147 -19.48 22.34 -0.92
C GLN A 147 -19.14 23.15 -2.18
N PRO A 148 -19.72 22.78 -3.34
CA PRO A 148 -19.67 23.63 -4.53
C PRO A 148 -20.19 25.04 -4.23
N GLY A 149 -19.35 26.06 -4.44
CA GLY A 149 -19.69 27.46 -4.15
C GLY A 149 -18.88 28.10 -3.02
N ASP A 150 -18.23 27.32 -2.16
CA ASP A 150 -17.52 27.77 -0.95
C ASP A 150 -16.18 28.51 -1.20
N LYS A 151 -15.96 29.01 -2.42
CA LYS A 151 -14.64 29.34 -2.98
C LYS A 151 -13.77 30.22 -2.07
N ALA A 152 -14.23 31.40 -1.65
CA ALA A 152 -13.41 32.33 -0.85
C ALA A 152 -13.50 32.06 0.67
N ALA A 153 -14.69 31.71 1.16
CA ALA A 153 -14.96 31.54 2.58
C ALA A 153 -14.13 30.41 3.21
N VAL A 154 -13.84 29.34 2.45
CA VAL A 154 -12.99 28.24 2.93
C VAL A 154 -11.55 28.68 3.16
N PHE A 155 -10.96 29.42 2.21
CA PHE A 155 -9.60 29.94 2.37
C PHE A 155 -9.51 30.94 3.52
N ASP A 156 -10.52 31.79 3.70
CA ASP A 156 -10.55 32.74 4.81
C ASP A 156 -10.59 32.06 6.18
N ARG A 157 -11.31 30.95 6.31
CA ARG A 157 -11.39 30.16 7.55
C ARG A 157 -10.06 29.53 7.93
N VAL A 158 -9.29 29.04 6.95
CA VAL A 158 -8.10 28.20 7.22
C VAL A 158 -6.77 28.96 7.16
N LYS A 159 -6.69 30.08 6.44
CA LYS A 159 -5.42 30.77 6.13
C LYS A 159 -4.62 31.25 7.34
N ARG A 160 -5.29 31.53 8.47
CA ARG A 160 -4.62 31.97 9.73
C ARG A 160 -4.36 30.83 10.71
N GLN A 161 -4.91 29.65 10.46
CA GLN A 161 -4.86 28.51 11.38
C GLN A 161 -4.06 27.35 10.80
N THR A 162 -3.65 27.44 9.53
CA THR A 162 -2.92 26.39 8.84
C THR A 162 -1.62 26.97 8.31
N PRO A 163 -0.45 26.52 8.81
CA PRO A 163 0.82 26.94 8.25
C PRO A 163 0.96 26.44 6.82
N ASN A 164 1.87 27.05 6.06
CA ASN A 164 2.12 26.65 4.69
C ASN A 164 2.79 25.26 4.66
N TYR A 165 2.07 24.24 4.20
CA TYR A 165 2.60 22.90 4.01
C TYR A 165 2.92 22.65 2.54
N SER A 166 4.18 22.28 2.25
CA SER A 166 4.59 21.83 0.93
C SER A 166 4.26 20.35 0.74
N LEU A 167 3.05 20.06 0.24
CA LEU A 167 2.52 18.70 0.13
C LEU A 167 2.52 18.14 -1.30
N ARG A 168 3.18 18.82 -2.24
CA ARG A 168 3.13 18.51 -3.68
C ARG A 168 3.92 17.23 -3.98
N MET A 169 3.34 16.33 -4.77
CA MET A 169 4.11 15.27 -5.44
C MET A 169 5.08 15.87 -6.46
N SER A 170 6.27 15.29 -6.59
CA SER A 170 7.26 15.64 -7.61
C SER A 170 7.04 14.84 -8.89
N ASP A 171 7.50 15.38 -10.03
CA ASP A 171 7.42 14.65 -11.31
C ASP A 171 8.28 13.39 -11.30
N LEU A 172 9.35 13.36 -10.50
CA LEU A 172 10.16 12.16 -10.28
C LEU A 172 9.37 11.03 -9.59
N ALA A 173 8.62 11.36 -8.53
CA ALA A 173 7.79 10.37 -7.84
C ALA A 173 6.65 9.89 -8.76
N ALA A 174 6.06 10.80 -9.54
CA ALA A 174 5.02 10.47 -10.50
C ALA A 174 5.55 9.52 -11.58
N ALA A 175 6.73 9.77 -12.16
CA ALA A 175 7.34 8.90 -13.16
C ALA A 175 7.51 7.46 -12.68
N CYS A 176 7.88 7.26 -11.41
CA CYS A 176 7.99 5.94 -10.81
C CYS A 176 6.63 5.24 -10.61
N VAL A 177 5.55 6.00 -10.36
CA VAL A 177 4.23 5.45 -10.04
C VAL A 177 3.40 5.14 -11.29
N ARG A 178 3.48 5.98 -12.33
CA ARG A 178 2.69 5.83 -13.56
C ARG A 178 2.68 4.42 -14.17
N PRO A 179 3.82 3.76 -14.42
CA PRO A 179 3.82 2.41 -14.99
C PRO A 179 3.33 1.34 -14.00
N GLN A 180 3.18 1.67 -12.72
CA GLN A 180 2.56 0.79 -11.74
C GLN A 180 1.03 0.92 -11.75
N ILE A 181 0.45 2.05 -12.17
CA ILE A 181 -1.01 2.21 -12.24
C ILE A 181 -1.60 1.23 -13.26
N THR A 182 -0.94 1.05 -14.39
CA THR A 182 -1.39 0.17 -15.47
C THR A 182 -1.34 -1.31 -15.10
N ASN A 183 -0.55 -1.71 -14.09
CA ASN A 183 -0.39 -3.09 -13.67
C ASN A 183 -1.18 -3.47 -12.40
N ILE A 184 -1.97 -2.53 -11.83
CA ILE A 184 -2.67 -2.75 -10.55
C ILE A 184 -3.55 -4.01 -10.60
N GLU A 185 -4.39 -4.16 -11.62
CA GLU A 185 -5.32 -5.31 -11.69
C GLU A 185 -4.59 -6.66 -11.79
N GLN A 186 -3.46 -6.69 -12.50
CA GLN A 186 -2.64 -7.89 -12.63
C GLN A 186 -1.99 -8.26 -11.29
N ARG A 187 -1.51 -7.26 -10.53
CA ARG A 187 -0.97 -7.46 -9.18
C ARG A 187 -2.03 -7.90 -8.19
N ILE A 188 -3.24 -7.32 -8.24
CA ILE A 188 -4.36 -7.72 -7.38
C ILE A 188 -4.70 -9.19 -7.62
N ALA A 189 -4.84 -9.61 -8.88
CA ALA A 189 -5.09 -11.01 -9.22
C ALA A 189 -4.00 -11.93 -8.66
N ARG A 190 -2.72 -11.55 -8.84
CA ARG A 190 -1.56 -12.31 -8.35
C ARG A 190 -1.58 -12.45 -6.81
N TYR A 191 -1.77 -11.35 -6.09
CA TYR A 191 -1.82 -11.36 -4.62
C TYR A 191 -2.94 -12.25 -4.11
N ASN A 192 -4.13 -12.15 -4.70
CA ASN A 192 -5.28 -12.92 -4.28
C ASN A 192 -5.05 -14.42 -4.51
N GLU A 193 -4.55 -14.81 -5.69
CA GLU A 193 -4.22 -16.20 -6.02
C GLU A 193 -3.21 -16.79 -5.02
N MET A 194 -2.14 -16.06 -4.71
CA MET A 194 -1.10 -16.54 -3.79
C MET A 194 -1.58 -16.61 -2.35
N TYR A 195 -2.41 -15.64 -1.94
CA TYR A 195 -3.06 -15.69 -0.64
C TYR A 195 -3.99 -16.91 -0.53
N GLU A 196 -4.81 -17.20 -1.55
CA GLU A 196 -5.66 -18.40 -1.55
C GLU A 196 -4.83 -19.68 -1.43
N ARG A 197 -3.69 -19.77 -2.13
CA ARG A 197 -2.78 -20.91 -2.06
C ARG A 197 -2.24 -21.15 -0.65
N ILE A 198 -1.65 -20.12 -0.01
CA ILE A 198 -1.09 -20.28 1.34
C ILE A 198 -2.17 -20.52 2.38
N THR A 199 -3.31 -19.81 2.31
CA THR A 199 -4.37 -19.95 3.31
C THR A 199 -5.07 -21.29 3.25
N SER A 200 -5.29 -21.86 2.05
CA SER A 200 -5.83 -23.22 1.92
C SER A 200 -4.95 -24.29 2.57
N GLN A 201 -3.64 -24.05 2.62
CA GLN A 201 -2.66 -24.95 3.21
C GLN A 201 -2.46 -24.75 4.71
N ILE A 202 -3.13 -23.80 5.35
CA ILE A 202 -3.06 -23.61 6.81
C ILE A 202 -4.45 -23.53 7.46
N ALA A 203 -5.53 -23.67 6.68
CA ALA A 203 -6.91 -23.51 7.14
C ALA A 203 -7.36 -24.56 8.17
N ASP A 204 -6.76 -25.75 8.18
CA ASP A 204 -7.01 -26.82 9.17
C ASP A 204 -6.17 -26.69 10.45
N VAL A 205 -5.30 -25.68 10.55
CA VAL A 205 -4.51 -25.43 11.77
C VAL A 205 -5.41 -24.76 12.81
N ALA A 206 -5.77 -25.49 13.86
CA ALA A 206 -6.71 -25.03 14.90
C ALA A 206 -6.26 -23.74 15.61
N GLU A 207 -4.95 -23.53 15.69
CA GLU A 207 -4.32 -22.37 16.33
C GLU A 207 -4.37 -21.10 15.47
N PHE A 208 -4.71 -21.21 14.18
CA PHE A 208 -4.71 -20.10 13.24
C PHE A 208 -6.14 -19.70 12.90
N ASP A 209 -6.54 -18.51 13.33
CA ASP A 209 -7.77 -17.87 12.90
C ASP A 209 -7.45 -16.82 11.82
N ILE A 210 -7.89 -17.06 10.59
CA ILE A 210 -7.70 -16.13 9.47
C ILE A 210 -8.97 -15.27 9.37
N PRO A 211 -8.90 -13.96 9.64
CA PRO A 211 -10.09 -13.11 9.64
C PRO A 211 -10.80 -13.12 8.27
N PRO A 212 -12.13 -13.26 8.23
CA PRO A 212 -12.87 -13.18 6.98
C PRO A 212 -12.84 -11.76 6.43
N TYR A 213 -12.86 -11.64 5.10
CA TYR A 213 -13.04 -10.36 4.43
C TYR A 213 -14.52 -10.00 4.38
N ASP A 214 -14.81 -8.70 4.50
CA ASP A 214 -16.15 -8.17 4.29
C ASP A 214 -16.53 -8.26 2.80
N GLU A 215 -17.71 -8.81 2.49
CA GLU A 215 -18.19 -9.02 1.11
C GLU A 215 -18.29 -7.71 0.30
N ARG A 216 -18.34 -6.55 0.96
CA ARG A 216 -18.38 -5.23 0.30
C ARG A 216 -17.00 -4.78 -0.18
N VAL A 217 -15.93 -5.45 0.23
CA VAL A 217 -14.54 -5.07 -0.08
C VAL A 217 -14.04 -5.87 -1.27
N ARG A 218 -13.47 -5.19 -2.27
CA ARG A 218 -12.62 -5.83 -3.26
C ARG A 218 -11.25 -6.06 -2.64
N PRO A 219 -10.83 -7.31 -2.37
CA PRO A 219 -9.62 -7.56 -1.61
C PRO A 219 -8.36 -7.37 -2.45
N VAL A 220 -7.31 -6.88 -1.79
CA VAL A 220 -5.92 -6.90 -2.25
C VAL A 220 -5.13 -7.58 -1.15
N LYS A 221 -4.82 -8.87 -1.33
CA LYS A 221 -4.29 -9.72 -0.26
C LYS A 221 -2.76 -9.78 -0.29
N ASP A 222 -2.12 -8.62 -0.14
CA ASP A 222 -0.66 -8.44 -0.16
C ASP A 222 0.05 -8.82 1.16
N SER A 223 -0.74 -9.17 2.17
CA SER A 223 -0.28 -9.62 3.48
C SER A 223 -1.18 -10.73 4.02
N LEU A 224 -0.56 -11.69 4.69
CA LEU A 224 -1.22 -12.73 5.46
C LEU A 224 -1.38 -12.24 6.91
N GLN A 225 -2.62 -12.14 7.37
CA GLN A 225 -2.93 -11.82 8.76
C GLN A 225 -3.55 -13.04 9.44
N ILE A 226 -3.05 -13.37 10.62
CA ILE A 226 -3.51 -14.51 11.42
C ILE A 226 -3.70 -14.03 12.85
N ASN A 227 -4.83 -14.37 13.46
CA ASN A 227 -5.02 -14.31 14.90
C ASN A 227 -4.59 -15.65 15.50
N LEU A 228 -3.58 -15.61 16.37
CA LEU A 228 -3.06 -16.81 17.04
C LEU A 228 -3.96 -17.18 18.23
N GLN A 229 -4.56 -18.36 18.19
CA GLN A 229 -5.33 -18.94 19.31
C GLN A 229 -4.37 -19.62 20.30
N MET A 230 -3.48 -18.82 20.88
CA MET A 230 -2.35 -19.25 21.72
C MET A 230 -2.24 -18.36 22.97
N SER A 231 -1.53 -18.82 24.02
CA SER A 231 -1.17 -17.97 25.17
C SER A 231 -0.13 -16.90 24.79
N ASP A 232 0.04 -15.86 25.62
CA ASP A 232 1.04 -14.80 25.37
C ASP A 232 2.47 -15.40 25.25
N GLU A 233 2.80 -16.42 26.05
CA GLU A 233 4.08 -17.13 26.01
C GLU A 233 4.25 -17.92 24.71
N GLN A 234 3.19 -18.63 24.28
CA GLN A 234 3.17 -19.40 23.05
C GLN A 234 3.27 -18.50 21.81
N VAL A 235 2.63 -17.33 21.81
CA VAL A 235 2.78 -16.32 20.75
C VAL A 235 4.25 -15.89 20.64
N GLY A 236 4.90 -15.59 21.77
CA GLY A 236 6.32 -15.25 21.79
C GLY A 236 7.20 -16.37 21.21
N ALA A 237 6.95 -17.61 21.60
CA ALA A 237 7.66 -18.79 21.10
C ALA A 237 7.43 -19.01 19.59
N PHE A 238 6.19 -18.81 19.12
CA PHE A 238 5.84 -18.92 17.71
C PHE A 238 6.58 -17.88 16.86
N LEU A 239 6.60 -16.61 17.28
CA LEU A 239 7.33 -15.54 16.58
C LEU A 239 8.83 -15.83 16.51
N ALA A 240 9.41 -16.38 17.57
CA ALA A 240 10.81 -16.81 17.58
C ALA A 240 11.04 -17.98 16.63
N ALA A 241 10.15 -18.96 16.60
CA ALA A 241 10.23 -20.13 15.73
C ALA A 241 10.10 -19.75 14.25
N THR A 242 9.13 -18.90 13.87
CA THR A 242 9.00 -18.44 12.49
C THR A 242 10.24 -17.63 12.07
N LYS A 243 10.76 -16.75 12.94
CA LYS A 243 11.97 -15.98 12.66
C LYS A 243 13.18 -16.89 12.43
N ARG A 244 13.42 -17.87 13.30
CA ARG A 244 14.50 -18.86 13.16
C ARG A 244 14.37 -19.66 11.86
N ARG A 245 13.14 -19.99 11.45
CA ARG A 245 12.84 -20.68 10.18
C ARG A 245 12.85 -19.75 8.96
N GLY A 246 13.17 -18.46 9.13
CA GLY A 246 13.35 -17.50 8.04
C GLY A 246 12.11 -16.68 7.64
N ILE A 247 11.01 -16.77 8.40
CA ILE A 247 9.79 -15.98 8.20
C ILE A 247 9.54 -15.09 9.43
N PRO A 248 10.09 -13.86 9.46
CA PRO A 248 9.76 -12.93 10.54
C PRO A 248 8.28 -12.51 10.44
N ALA A 249 7.49 -12.85 11.45
CA ALA A 249 6.11 -12.38 11.59
C ALA A 249 6.06 -11.13 12.47
N GLY A 250 5.25 -10.14 12.09
CA GLY A 250 5.06 -8.90 12.84
C GLY A 250 3.88 -9.00 13.80
N LEU A 251 4.11 -8.92 15.10
CA LEU A 251 3.03 -8.82 16.09
C LEU A 251 2.51 -7.38 16.19
N PHE A 252 1.21 -7.16 16.00
CA PHE A 252 0.62 -5.81 16.07
C PHE A 252 0.76 -5.19 17.46
N GLY A 253 0.64 -5.99 18.51
CA GLY A 253 0.72 -5.58 19.91
C GLY A 253 2.15 -5.43 20.46
N SER A 254 3.18 -5.66 19.65
CA SER A 254 4.57 -5.44 20.08
C SER A 254 4.77 -3.98 20.55
N PRO A 255 5.54 -3.73 21.63
CA PRO A 255 5.72 -2.39 22.20
C PRO A 255 6.34 -1.40 21.21
N ASP A 256 7.17 -1.87 20.28
CA ASP A 256 7.85 -1.04 19.27
C ASP A 256 7.09 -0.96 17.93
N ASN A 257 5.92 -1.60 17.83
CA ASN A 257 5.13 -1.54 16.60
C ASN A 257 4.42 -0.19 16.52
N ALA A 258 4.66 0.57 15.44
CA ALA A 258 3.98 1.84 15.20
C ALA A 258 2.45 1.73 15.10
N ARG A 259 1.90 0.52 14.91
CA ARG A 259 0.46 0.24 14.91
C ARG A 259 -0.12 0.03 16.33
N ASN A 260 0.74 -0.16 17.33
CA ASN A 260 0.33 -0.26 18.72
C ASN A 260 0.13 1.13 19.32
N PHE A 261 -1.12 1.56 19.51
CA PHE A 261 -1.44 2.88 20.03
C PHE A 261 -0.80 3.21 21.40
N ARG A 262 -0.36 2.19 22.16
CA ARG A 262 0.33 2.40 23.44
C ARG A 262 1.73 3.01 23.26
N CYS A 263 2.37 2.87 22.09
CA CYS A 263 3.69 3.45 21.80
C CYS A 263 3.62 4.93 21.36
N TRP A 264 2.43 5.48 21.11
CA TRP A 264 2.29 6.86 20.65
C TRP A 264 2.39 7.85 21.82
N GLU A 265 3.50 8.58 21.86
CA GLU A 265 3.71 9.67 22.84
C GLU A 265 3.08 11.00 22.39
N TYR A 266 2.76 11.11 21.10
CA TYR A 266 2.24 12.33 20.46
C TYR A 266 0.71 12.39 20.38
N ALA A 267 0.00 11.34 20.80
CA ALA A 267 -1.46 11.29 20.77
C ALA A 267 -2.10 11.83 22.07
N LEU A 268 -3.31 12.39 21.97
CA LEU A 268 -4.20 12.81 23.07
C LEU A 268 -4.41 11.68 24.12
N PRO A 269 -4.88 11.97 25.36
CA PRO A 269 -4.75 11.04 26.49
C PRO A 269 -5.21 9.61 26.19
N LYS A 270 -4.32 8.65 26.51
CA LYS A 270 -4.47 7.22 26.25
C LYS A 270 -5.80 6.73 26.83
N THR A 271 -6.82 6.68 25.99
CA THR A 271 -8.11 6.11 26.35
C THR A 271 -7.93 4.61 26.47
N ASP A 272 -8.60 4.01 27.44
CA ASP A 272 -8.56 2.57 27.59
C ASP A 272 -9.33 1.89 26.46
N LEU A 273 -8.65 0.99 25.73
CA LEU A 273 -9.19 0.30 24.55
C LEU A 273 -9.04 -1.23 24.74
N PRO A 274 -9.68 -1.82 25.75
CA PRO A 274 -9.43 -3.21 26.15
C PRO A 274 -9.73 -4.23 25.04
N ARG A 275 -10.69 -3.93 24.16
CA ARG A 275 -10.99 -4.76 22.97
C ARG A 275 -9.84 -4.73 21.97
N THR A 276 -9.30 -3.55 21.68
CA THR A 276 -8.19 -3.38 20.74
C THR A 276 -6.94 -4.05 21.27
N GLU A 277 -6.63 -3.87 22.55
CA GLU A 277 -5.47 -4.50 23.19
C GLU A 277 -5.51 -6.03 23.10
N ARG A 278 -6.69 -6.62 23.36
CA ARG A 278 -6.87 -8.07 23.22
C ARG A 278 -6.60 -8.54 21.79
N LEU A 279 -7.05 -7.80 20.78
CA LEU A 279 -6.89 -8.19 19.38
C LEU A 279 -5.44 -8.08 18.90
N ILE A 280 -4.77 -6.96 19.19
CA ILE A 280 -3.40 -6.73 18.70
C ILE A 280 -2.37 -7.66 19.36
N LYS A 281 -2.66 -8.20 20.55
CA LYS A 281 -1.82 -9.19 21.24
C LYS A 281 -1.69 -10.54 20.53
N ILE A 282 -2.66 -10.89 19.69
CA ILE A 282 -2.71 -12.18 18.99
C ILE A 282 -2.63 -12.04 17.48
N ALA A 283 -2.87 -10.84 16.94
CA ALA A 283 -2.81 -10.57 15.52
C ALA A 283 -1.36 -10.44 15.05
N ILE A 284 -0.99 -11.24 14.07
CA ILE A 284 0.29 -11.16 13.37
C ILE A 284 0.09 -10.79 11.89
N ASP A 285 1.09 -10.16 11.28
CA ASP A 285 1.19 -9.98 9.83
C ASP A 285 2.46 -10.60 9.25
N ILE A 286 2.33 -11.20 8.08
CA ILE A 286 3.42 -11.67 7.25
C ILE A 286 3.22 -11.10 5.85
N ARG A 287 4.24 -10.48 5.28
CA ARG A 287 4.17 -9.93 3.92
C ARG A 287 4.15 -11.06 2.89
N LEU A 288 3.37 -10.88 1.82
CA LEU A 288 3.30 -11.78 0.67
C LEU A 288 3.85 -11.08 -0.57
N PRO A 289 5.13 -11.22 -0.93
CA PRO A 289 5.69 -10.56 -2.12
C PRO A 289 5.08 -11.08 -3.43
N ALA A 290 4.71 -10.18 -4.35
CA ALA A 290 4.12 -10.57 -5.64
C ALA A 290 5.13 -11.27 -6.57
N THR A 291 6.42 -11.05 -6.33
CA THR A 291 7.55 -11.59 -7.10
C THR A 291 7.91 -13.02 -6.73
N PHE A 292 7.33 -13.56 -5.66
CA PHE A 292 7.52 -14.96 -5.29
C PHE A 292 6.74 -15.89 -6.21
N GLU A 293 7.25 -17.09 -6.39
CA GLU A 293 6.64 -18.15 -7.18
C GLU A 293 5.66 -18.96 -6.32
N PRO A 294 4.71 -19.68 -6.92
CA PRO A 294 3.70 -20.42 -6.15
C PRO A 294 4.30 -21.41 -5.13
N GLU A 295 5.43 -22.04 -5.44
CA GLU A 295 6.15 -22.97 -4.57
C GLU A 295 6.71 -22.28 -3.32
N ASP A 296 7.03 -20.98 -3.40
CA ASP A 296 7.48 -20.20 -2.24
C ASP A 296 6.38 -20.11 -1.19
N PHE A 297 5.12 -19.96 -1.62
CA PHE A 297 3.97 -19.90 -0.73
C PHE A 297 3.66 -21.27 -0.07
N ASP A 298 3.95 -22.37 -0.77
CA ASP A 298 3.87 -23.72 -0.18
C ASP A 298 4.94 -23.89 0.91
N GLN A 299 6.16 -23.44 0.63
CA GLN A 299 7.27 -23.47 1.60
C GLN A 299 6.95 -22.58 2.81
N MET A 300 6.37 -21.41 2.58
CA MET A 300 5.89 -20.54 3.66
C MET A 300 4.82 -21.23 4.52
N ALA A 301 3.84 -21.90 3.92
CA ALA A 301 2.83 -22.67 4.65
C ALA A 301 3.46 -23.79 5.49
N ALA A 302 4.42 -24.52 4.92
CA ALA A 302 5.15 -25.59 5.62
C ALA A 302 5.95 -25.04 6.82
N VAL A 303 6.60 -23.88 6.66
CA VAL A 303 7.30 -23.20 7.77
C VAL A 303 6.34 -22.79 8.88
N LEU A 304 5.17 -22.23 8.54
CA LEU A 304 4.18 -21.82 9.55
C LEU A 304 3.65 -23.01 10.36
N ARG A 305 3.42 -24.15 9.70
CA ARG A 305 3.05 -25.39 10.39
C ARG A 305 4.15 -25.90 11.29
N ALA A 306 5.38 -25.97 10.78
CA ALA A 306 6.53 -26.43 11.58
C ALA A 306 6.79 -25.51 12.78
N ALA A 307 6.67 -24.19 12.60
CA ALA A 307 6.78 -23.24 13.71
C ALA A 307 5.67 -23.41 14.74
N ARG A 308 4.44 -23.78 14.32
CA ARG A 308 3.35 -24.11 15.24
C ARG A 308 3.68 -25.40 16.00
N ASP A 309 4.16 -26.42 15.31
CA ASP A 309 4.48 -27.72 15.91
C ASP A 309 5.61 -27.59 16.94
N ASP A 310 6.63 -26.77 16.67
CA ASP A 310 7.69 -26.41 17.63
C ASP A 310 7.12 -25.89 18.97
N VAL A 311 6.02 -25.14 18.92
CA VAL A 311 5.38 -24.53 20.10
C VAL A 311 4.42 -25.48 20.80
N MET A 312 3.72 -26.32 20.05
CA MET A 312 2.70 -27.24 20.60
C MET A 312 3.27 -28.56 21.12
N LEU A 313 4.49 -28.91 20.72
CA LEU A 313 5.21 -30.11 21.20
C LEU A 313 6.19 -29.81 22.34
N ALA A 314 6.39 -28.54 22.69
CA ALA A 314 7.25 -28.07 23.79
C ALA A 314 6.49 -28.04 25.13
#